data_AF-A0A8A6WPW0-F1
#
_entry.id   AF-A0A8A6WPW0-F1
#
_cell.length_a   1.000
_cell.length_b   1.000
_cell.length_c   1.000
_cell.angle_alpha   90.00
_cell.angle_beta   90.00
_cell.angle_gamma   90.00
#
_symmetry.space_group_name_H-M   'P 1'
#
loop_
_entity.id
_entity.type
_entity.pdbx_description
1 polymer ?
#
loop_
_entity_poly.entity_id
_entity_poly.type
_entity_poly.pdbx_seq_one_letter_code
_entity_poly.pdbx_strand_id
1 'polypeptide(L)'
;MFAGKKSAQIREILISESAWEEMTCLFAPSLTTSASSHRQFWTTNATSAASALCARMAARLMAQYPEYRPETIRALITHSAQWTPAMLRMYPARNKSGFAQLIRHCGWGSPDVERALWSVKNSLTLVAEDSLYPYRKTRDGIKTRDLNLHALPWPLEQLQELQDTQVELRVTLSYFIEPNPSARGSSSRYHYPSHRLRFAMKRQTESLDEFKTRINAAAESEESEHGTTGNDDNWSLGATQRHKGSLHQDIWRGAAAELASCGYLAVYPAQGWWRTRGALQRFDSEAKYSLVVSIHAPEADVDLYAAVETLVENMVENPVEIMG
;
A
#
# COMPACT_ATOMS: atom_id res chain seq x y z
N MET A 1 -25.34 -3.07 -0.53
CA MET A 1 -25.03 -4.17 0.40
C MET A 1 -24.04 -5.09 -0.30
N PHE A 2 -22.79 -5.09 0.15
CA PHE A 2 -21.70 -5.92 -0.41
C PHE A 2 -21.87 -7.37 0.08
N ALA A 3 -21.46 -8.34 -0.75
CA ALA A 3 -21.29 -9.71 -0.30
C ALA A 3 -19.84 -9.85 0.17
N GLY A 4 -19.60 -9.97 1.48
CA GLY A 4 -18.26 -10.20 2.00
C GLY A 4 -17.73 -11.54 1.48
N LYS A 5 -16.55 -11.55 0.86
CA LYS A 5 -15.81 -12.79 0.56
C LYS A 5 -14.87 -13.13 1.71
N LYS A 6 -14.67 -14.44 1.89
CA LYS A 6 -13.86 -15.06 2.95
C LYS A 6 -12.43 -14.50 3.00
N SER A 7 -11.88 -14.49 4.22
CA SER A 7 -10.51 -14.15 4.58
C SER A 7 -9.48 -14.80 3.65
N ALA A 8 -8.47 -14.03 3.22
CA ALA A 8 -7.39 -14.50 2.35
C ALA A 8 -6.33 -15.30 3.14
N GLN A 9 -5.78 -16.33 2.51
CA GLN A 9 -4.67 -17.15 3.03
C GLN A 9 -3.37 -16.33 3.08
N ILE A 10 -2.76 -16.29 4.26
CA ILE A 10 -1.37 -15.84 4.46
C ILE A 10 -0.44 -16.89 3.82
N ARG A 11 0.50 -16.48 2.95
CA ARG A 11 1.49 -17.38 2.33
C ARG A 11 2.88 -17.11 2.91
N GLU A 12 3.42 -18.13 3.58
CA GLU A 12 4.78 -18.43 4.11
C GLU A 12 5.93 -17.38 4.09
N ILE A 13 6.71 -17.40 5.18
CA ILE A 13 7.97 -16.67 5.42
C ILE A 13 9.17 -17.63 5.23
N LEU A 14 10.16 -17.26 4.41
CA LEU A 14 11.41 -18.01 4.21
C LEU A 14 12.62 -17.29 4.83
N ILE A 15 13.34 -17.97 5.74
CA ILE A 15 14.61 -17.56 6.36
C ILE A 15 15.79 -17.93 5.44
N SER A 16 16.77 -17.04 5.29
CA SER A 16 18.21 -17.33 5.05
C SER A 16 19.00 -16.07 4.63
N GLU A 17 20.32 -16.16 4.83
CA GLU A 17 21.36 -15.20 5.22
C GLU A 17 21.99 -14.30 4.14
N SER A 18 22.66 -13.27 4.68
CA SER A 18 23.95 -12.68 4.27
C SER A 18 23.96 -11.41 3.39
N ALA A 19 24.73 -10.46 3.91
CA ALA A 19 24.88 -9.05 3.57
C ALA A 19 25.81 -8.75 2.37
N TRP A 20 25.71 -7.52 1.85
CA TRP A 20 26.77 -6.48 1.80
C TRP A 20 26.74 -5.60 0.52
N GLU A 21 26.99 -4.30 0.77
CA GLU A 21 27.72 -3.30 -0.05
C GLU A 21 27.06 -2.37 -1.09
N GLU A 22 27.75 -1.24 -1.23
CA GLU A 22 27.30 0.14 -1.35
C GLU A 22 26.89 0.63 -2.75
N MET A 23 26.26 1.81 -2.75
CA MET A 23 25.67 2.48 -3.91
C MET A 23 26.72 3.19 -4.80
N THR A 24 27.03 2.59 -5.95
CA THR A 24 27.48 3.33 -7.15
C THR A 24 26.96 2.60 -8.40
N CYS A 25 26.18 3.28 -9.26
CA CYS A 25 25.74 2.71 -10.53
C CYS A 25 26.80 3.00 -11.61
N LEU A 26 27.56 1.98 -11.99
CA LEU A 26 28.47 2.02 -13.15
C LEU A 26 27.68 1.65 -14.41
N PHE A 27 27.63 2.55 -15.40
CA PHE A 27 27.13 2.26 -16.74
C PHE A 27 28.27 2.36 -17.75
N ALA A 28 28.33 1.42 -18.69
CA ALA A 28 29.18 1.50 -19.87
C ALA A 28 28.48 2.37 -20.93
N PRO A 29 29.05 3.51 -21.36
CA PRO A 29 28.46 4.31 -22.42
C PRO A 29 28.62 3.58 -23.77
N SER A 30 27.52 3.07 -24.33
CA SER A 30 27.51 2.42 -25.65
C SER A 30 27.42 3.40 -26.84
N LEU A 31 27.40 4.71 -26.60
CA LEU A 31 27.20 5.72 -27.66
C LEU A 31 28.13 6.92 -27.47
N THR A 32 29.42 6.73 -27.69
CA THR A 32 30.34 7.84 -28.02
C THR A 32 31.00 7.53 -29.35
N THR A 33 30.54 8.18 -30.43
CA THR A 33 31.19 8.26 -31.74
C THR A 33 32.43 9.15 -31.70
N SER A 34 33.30 8.95 -30.71
CA SER A 34 34.62 9.56 -30.66
C SER A 34 35.65 8.46 -30.35
N ALA A 35 36.48 8.20 -31.35
CA ALA A 35 37.55 7.21 -31.32
C ALA A 35 38.70 7.69 -30.42
N SER A 36 38.48 7.70 -29.10
CA SER A 36 39.53 7.71 -28.06
C SER A 36 38.87 7.80 -26.67
N SER A 37 38.44 6.68 -26.08
CA SER A 37 37.99 6.67 -24.68
C SER A 37 39.00 5.94 -23.78
N HIS A 38 39.88 6.71 -23.13
CA HIS A 38 40.74 6.20 -22.05
C HIS A 38 39.97 5.98 -20.72
N ARG A 39 38.65 6.26 -20.69
CA ARG A 39 37.76 5.99 -19.55
C ARG A 39 36.54 5.22 -20.01
N GLN A 40 36.48 3.95 -19.61
CA GLN A 40 35.36 3.03 -19.88
C GLN A 40 34.18 3.21 -18.92
N PHE A 41 34.37 3.97 -17.83
CA PHE A 41 33.36 4.24 -16.82
C PHE A 41 33.21 5.74 -16.57
N TRP A 42 31.96 6.17 -16.33
CA TRP A 42 31.62 7.55 -15.98
C TRP A 42 30.52 7.59 -14.91
N THR A 43 30.37 8.72 -14.23
CA THR A 43 29.30 8.94 -13.25
C THR A 43 28.08 9.59 -13.90
N THR A 44 26.88 9.10 -13.57
CA THR A 44 25.61 9.68 -14.02
C THR A 44 24.81 10.18 -12.83
N ASN A 45 24.05 11.27 -12.98
CA ASN A 45 23.23 11.84 -11.91
C ASN A 45 21.79 12.11 -12.39
N ALA A 46 20.99 12.78 -11.55
CA ALA A 46 19.60 13.15 -11.80
C ALA A 46 18.63 11.95 -11.94
N THR A 47 17.47 12.20 -12.57
CA THR A 47 16.32 11.28 -12.59
C THR A 47 16.56 10.01 -13.40
N SER A 48 17.46 10.04 -14.39
CA SER A 48 17.83 8.84 -15.17
C SER A 48 18.63 7.86 -14.30
N ALA A 49 19.62 8.35 -13.56
CA ALA A 49 20.38 7.54 -12.61
C ALA A 49 19.48 7.00 -11.48
N ALA A 50 18.56 7.81 -10.95
CA ALA A 50 17.59 7.38 -9.96
C ALA A 50 16.64 6.28 -10.49
N SER A 51 16.20 6.40 -11.74
CA SER A 51 15.36 5.38 -12.40
C SER A 51 16.11 4.06 -12.56
N ALA A 52 17.38 4.10 -12.96
CA ALA A 52 18.21 2.90 -13.07
C ALA A 52 18.44 2.22 -11.71
N LEU A 53 18.66 2.98 -10.65
CA LEU A 53 18.78 2.46 -9.28
C LEU A 53 17.47 1.78 -8.81
N CYS A 54 16.33 2.42 -9.08
CA CYS A 54 15.02 1.83 -8.78
C CYS A 54 14.76 0.55 -9.58
N ALA A 55 15.13 0.51 -10.87
CA ALA A 55 15.03 -0.68 -11.71
C ALA A 55 15.90 -1.82 -11.18
N ARG A 56 17.15 -1.52 -10.76
CA ARG A 56 18.03 -2.50 -10.08
C ARG A 56 17.38 -3.05 -8.81
N MET A 57 16.78 -2.19 -7.99
CA MET A 57 16.10 -2.60 -6.77
C MET A 57 14.90 -3.50 -7.07
N ALA A 58 14.06 -3.14 -8.04
CA ALA A 58 12.94 -3.97 -8.48
C ALA A 58 13.44 -5.35 -8.97
N ALA A 59 14.50 -5.39 -9.77
CA ALA A 59 15.10 -6.63 -10.25
C ALA A 59 15.61 -7.51 -9.10
N ARG A 60 16.26 -6.92 -8.07
CA ARG A 60 16.68 -7.66 -6.87
C ARG A 60 15.49 -8.26 -6.12
N LEU A 61 14.42 -7.49 -5.92
CA LEU A 61 13.21 -7.98 -5.25
C LEU A 61 12.52 -9.08 -6.06
N MET A 62 12.42 -8.94 -7.38
CA MET A 62 11.86 -9.96 -8.26
C MET A 62 12.71 -11.24 -8.32
N ALA A 63 14.03 -11.11 -8.24
CA ALA A 63 14.93 -12.26 -8.17
C ALA A 63 14.81 -13.00 -6.83
N GLN A 64 14.68 -12.26 -5.72
CA GLN A 64 14.51 -12.84 -4.38
C GLN A 64 13.12 -13.44 -4.17
N TYR A 65 12.08 -12.80 -4.71
CA TYR A 65 10.68 -13.16 -4.54
C TYR A 65 9.99 -13.32 -5.91
N PRO A 66 10.31 -14.39 -6.67
CA PRO A 66 9.83 -14.58 -8.04
C PRO A 66 8.32 -14.78 -8.16
N GLU A 67 7.67 -15.24 -7.08
CA GLU A 67 6.22 -15.47 -7.02
C GLU A 67 5.42 -14.17 -6.80
N TYR A 68 6.07 -13.08 -6.39
CA TYR A 68 5.39 -11.82 -6.14
C TYR A 68 5.05 -11.06 -7.42
N ARG A 69 3.83 -10.55 -7.45
CA ARG A 69 3.32 -9.76 -8.55
C ARG A 69 3.99 -8.38 -8.60
N PRO A 70 4.02 -7.74 -9.77
CA PRO A 70 4.58 -6.39 -9.90
C PRO A 70 3.92 -5.35 -8.97
N GLU A 71 2.64 -5.53 -8.60
CA GLU A 71 1.94 -4.70 -7.62
C GLU A 71 2.66 -4.72 -6.27
N THR A 72 3.06 -5.92 -5.82
CA THR A 72 3.76 -6.17 -4.56
C THR A 72 5.16 -5.64 -4.59
N ILE A 73 5.90 -5.87 -5.68
CA ILE A 73 7.25 -5.30 -5.85
C ILE A 73 7.21 -3.78 -5.76
N ARG A 74 6.25 -3.13 -6.44
CA ARG A 74 6.05 -1.68 -6.36
C ARG A 74 5.63 -1.22 -4.96
N ALA A 75 4.80 -2.00 -4.27
CA ALA A 75 4.40 -1.72 -2.90
C ALA A 75 5.61 -1.75 -1.96
N LEU A 76 6.41 -2.82 -1.99
CA LEU A 76 7.61 -3.00 -1.16
C LEU A 76 8.63 -1.87 -1.36
N ILE A 77 8.90 -1.47 -2.61
CA ILE A 77 9.79 -0.35 -2.91
C ILE A 77 9.29 0.93 -2.21
N THR A 78 8.01 1.25 -2.36
CA THR A 78 7.43 2.47 -1.78
C THR A 78 7.34 2.40 -0.27
N HIS A 79 6.99 1.23 0.26
CA HIS A 79 6.85 0.95 1.68
C HIS A 79 8.19 1.07 2.40
N SER A 80 9.27 0.66 1.73
CA SER A 80 10.67 0.79 2.17
C SER A 80 11.21 2.22 2.13
N ALA A 81 10.49 3.18 1.55
CA ALA A 81 10.95 4.55 1.45
C ALA A 81 10.86 5.34 2.76
N GLN A 82 11.91 6.12 3.04
CA GLN A 82 11.98 7.05 4.18
C GLN A 82 12.45 8.43 3.71
N TRP A 83 11.86 9.48 4.26
CA TRP A 83 12.32 10.84 4.00
C TRP A 83 13.63 11.09 4.73
N THR A 84 14.64 11.56 3.99
CA THR A 84 15.93 11.91 4.58
C THR A 84 15.82 13.20 5.39
N PRO A 85 16.74 13.46 6.34
CA PRO A 85 16.77 14.73 7.07
C PRO A 85 16.85 15.95 6.14
N ALA A 86 17.49 15.83 4.97
CA ALA A 86 17.55 16.90 3.98
C ALA A 86 16.17 17.18 3.35
N MET A 87 15.42 16.14 3.00
CA MET A 87 14.06 16.28 2.47
C MET A 87 13.12 16.93 3.49
N LEU A 88 13.19 16.50 4.75
CA LEU A 88 12.37 17.04 5.84
C LEU A 88 12.72 18.50 6.17
N ARG A 89 14.00 18.90 6.06
CA ARG A 89 14.40 20.30 6.19
C ARG A 89 13.91 21.17 5.04
N MET A 90 13.93 20.64 3.81
CA MET A 90 13.49 21.37 2.62
C MET A 90 11.96 21.51 2.54
N TYR A 91 11.23 20.48 2.95
CA TYR A 91 9.76 20.44 2.95
C TYR A 91 9.24 19.97 4.32
N PRO A 92 9.26 20.84 5.35
CA PRO A 92 8.84 20.48 6.69
C PRO A 92 7.34 20.17 6.72
N ALA A 93 7.00 18.93 7.07
CA ALA A 93 5.61 18.47 7.17
C ALA A 93 5.14 18.49 8.64
N ARG A 94 4.27 19.45 8.98
CA ARG A 94 3.67 19.56 10.34
C ARG A 94 2.17 19.24 10.37
N ASN A 95 1.55 19.16 9.21
CA ASN A 95 0.12 18.91 9.04
C ASN A 95 -0.12 18.15 7.73
N LYS A 96 -1.36 17.72 7.50
CA LYS A 96 -1.77 16.93 6.33
C LYS A 96 -1.39 17.60 4.99
N SER A 97 -1.49 18.93 4.88
CA SER A 97 -1.09 19.66 3.65
C SER A 97 0.43 19.74 3.47
N GLY A 98 1.19 19.89 4.55
CA GLY A 98 2.65 19.81 4.54
C GLY A 98 3.17 18.44 4.12
N PHE A 99 2.55 17.35 4.62
CA PHE A 99 2.87 15.99 4.15
C PHE A 99 2.53 15.81 2.66
N ALA A 100 1.40 16.35 2.20
CA ALA A 100 1.05 16.32 0.78
C ALA A 100 2.06 17.08 -0.09
N GLN A 101 2.59 18.21 0.39
CA GLN A 101 3.65 18.97 -0.29
C GLN A 101 4.97 18.18 -0.33
N LEU A 102 5.41 17.63 0.80
CA LEU A 102 6.59 16.78 0.89
C LEU A 102 6.53 15.62 -0.11
N ILE A 103 5.38 14.92 -0.18
CA ILE A 103 5.19 13.80 -1.11
C ILE A 103 5.19 14.23 -2.57
N ARG A 104 4.64 15.41 -2.88
CA ARG A 104 4.66 15.95 -4.24
C ARG A 104 6.08 16.20 -4.75
N HIS A 105 7.02 16.52 -3.86
CA HIS A 105 8.41 16.83 -4.24
C HIS A 105 9.36 15.62 -4.09
N CYS A 106 9.18 14.81 -3.05
CA CYS A 106 10.12 13.76 -2.68
C CYS A 106 9.51 12.35 -2.74
N GLY A 107 8.25 12.21 -3.14
CA GLY A 107 7.52 10.96 -2.98
C GLY A 107 7.49 10.52 -1.52
N TRP A 108 7.55 9.22 -1.28
CA TRP A 108 7.67 8.66 0.08
C TRP A 108 9.11 8.66 0.62
N GLY A 109 10.03 9.35 -0.06
CA GLY A 109 11.43 9.46 0.30
C GLY A 109 12.32 8.52 -0.50
N SER A 110 13.50 8.22 0.04
CA SER A 110 14.45 7.31 -0.57
C SER A 110 14.10 5.87 -0.20
N PRO A 111 13.83 4.97 -1.18
CA PRO A 111 13.64 3.55 -0.91
C PRO A 111 14.93 2.91 -0.40
N ASP A 112 14.77 1.89 0.44
CA ASP A 112 15.86 1.12 1.03
C ASP A 112 15.70 -0.36 0.66
N VAL A 113 16.70 -0.90 -0.05
CA VAL A 113 16.64 -2.26 -0.58
C VAL A 113 16.70 -3.32 0.50
N GLU A 114 17.50 -3.11 1.54
CA GLU A 114 17.63 -4.07 2.63
C GLU A 114 16.35 -4.09 3.46
N ARG A 115 15.75 -2.92 3.71
CA ARG A 115 14.43 -2.83 4.35
C ARG A 115 13.34 -3.45 3.50
N ALA A 116 13.34 -3.27 2.18
CA ALA A 116 12.35 -3.91 1.31
C ALA A 116 12.48 -5.44 1.30
N LEU A 117 13.72 -5.95 1.29
CA LEU A 117 13.99 -7.38 1.37
C LEU A 117 13.60 -7.95 2.74
N TRP A 118 13.91 -7.22 3.82
CA TRP A 118 13.63 -7.64 5.19
C TRP A 118 12.15 -7.51 5.57
N SER A 119 11.43 -6.53 5.03
CA SER A 119 9.99 -6.36 5.22
C SER A 119 9.20 -7.61 4.84
N VAL A 120 9.65 -8.39 3.85
CA VAL A 120 8.98 -9.65 3.50
C VAL A 120 9.21 -10.75 4.54
N LYS A 121 10.37 -10.73 5.20
CA LYS A 121 10.75 -11.73 6.21
C LYS A 121 10.34 -11.35 7.63
N ASN A 122 9.87 -10.12 7.83
CA ASN A 122 9.51 -9.61 9.14
C ASN A 122 8.05 -9.91 9.47
N SER A 123 7.79 -10.65 10.55
CA SER A 123 6.43 -10.96 11.03
C SER A 123 5.58 -9.70 11.29
N LEU A 124 6.20 -8.57 11.65
CA LEU A 124 5.52 -7.28 11.82
C LEU A 124 5.05 -6.63 10.51
N THR A 125 5.29 -7.27 9.36
CA THR A 125 4.82 -6.82 8.06
C THR A 125 3.87 -7.85 7.45
N LEU A 126 2.62 -7.46 7.27
CA LEU A 126 1.64 -8.19 6.47
C LEU A 126 1.85 -7.84 4.99
N VAL A 127 2.12 -8.84 4.16
CA VAL A 127 2.08 -8.73 2.69
C VAL A 127 0.95 -9.61 2.16
N ALA A 128 -0.08 -8.98 1.59
CA ALA A 128 -1.25 -9.68 1.05
C ALA A 128 -1.44 -9.37 -0.44
N GLU A 129 -1.44 -10.41 -1.27
CA GLU A 129 -1.85 -10.34 -2.68
C GLU A 129 -3.27 -10.88 -2.83
N ASP A 130 -4.17 -10.06 -3.34
CA ASP A 130 -5.58 -10.45 -3.44
C ASP A 130 -6.23 -9.82 -4.67
N SER A 131 -7.50 -10.13 -4.85
CA SER A 131 -8.33 -9.69 -5.97
C SER A 131 -9.75 -9.41 -5.50
N LEU A 132 -10.43 -8.51 -6.20
CA LEU A 132 -11.86 -8.27 -6.00
C LEU A 132 -12.54 -7.96 -7.33
N TYR A 133 -13.84 -8.19 -7.40
CA TYR A 133 -14.66 -7.72 -8.50
C TYR A 133 -15.30 -6.39 -8.08
N PRO A 134 -14.79 -5.24 -8.55
CA PRO A 134 -15.18 -3.94 -7.99
C PRO A 134 -16.64 -3.59 -8.28
N TYR A 135 -17.17 -4.07 -9.41
CA TYR A 135 -18.52 -3.72 -9.87
C TYR A 135 -19.31 -4.95 -10.31
N ARG A 136 -20.62 -4.73 -10.51
CA ARG A 136 -21.54 -5.66 -11.16
C ARG A 136 -22.63 -4.90 -11.89
N LYS A 137 -23.14 -5.47 -12.98
CA LYS A 137 -24.34 -4.96 -13.64
C LYS A 137 -25.59 -5.45 -12.89
N THR A 138 -26.47 -4.52 -12.56
CA THR A 138 -27.80 -4.78 -11.99
C THR A 138 -28.87 -4.22 -12.94
N ARG A 139 -30.16 -4.40 -12.60
CA ARG A 139 -31.27 -3.79 -13.34
C ARG A 139 -31.19 -2.26 -13.33
N ASP A 140 -30.67 -1.68 -12.26
CA ASP A 140 -30.58 -0.23 -12.01
C ASP A 140 -29.23 0.38 -12.42
N GLY A 141 -28.46 -0.32 -13.26
CA GLY A 141 -27.15 0.14 -13.75
C GLY A 141 -25.97 -0.64 -13.16
N ILE A 142 -24.77 -0.07 -13.23
CA ILE A 142 -23.56 -0.71 -12.70
C ILE A 142 -23.30 -0.20 -11.28
N LYS A 143 -23.28 -1.13 -10.32
CA LYS A 143 -23.11 -0.87 -8.89
C LYS A 143 -21.81 -1.50 -8.38
N THR A 144 -21.33 -1.04 -7.22
CA THR A 144 -20.23 -1.69 -6.51
C THR A 144 -20.65 -3.09 -6.06
N ARG A 145 -19.66 -3.99 -5.93
CA ARG A 145 -19.92 -5.42 -5.72
C ARG A 145 -19.17 -5.99 -4.52
N ASP A 146 -17.85 -6.14 -4.65
CA ASP A 146 -17.00 -6.77 -3.63
C ASP A 146 -16.19 -5.70 -2.87
N LEU A 147 -15.90 -5.99 -1.60
CA LEU A 147 -14.87 -5.36 -0.79
C LEU A 147 -14.14 -6.48 -0.04
N ASN A 148 -12.87 -6.27 0.30
CA ASN A 148 -12.09 -7.25 1.05
C ASN A 148 -11.77 -6.69 2.43
N LEU A 149 -11.97 -7.50 3.46
CA LEU A 149 -11.58 -7.21 4.84
C LEU A 149 -10.33 -8.03 5.16
N HIS A 150 -9.27 -7.34 5.56
CA HIS A 150 -8.02 -7.93 6.00
C HIS A 150 -7.97 -7.85 7.52
N ALA A 151 -7.97 -9.01 8.18
CA ALA A 151 -7.64 -9.08 9.60
C ALA A 151 -6.15 -8.77 9.75
N LEU A 152 -5.82 -7.83 10.63
CA LEU A 152 -4.44 -7.51 10.92
C LEU A 152 -3.92 -8.55 11.94
N PRO A 153 -2.82 -9.26 11.66
CA PRO A 153 -2.33 -10.35 12.52
C PRO A 153 -1.56 -9.81 13.74
N TRP A 154 -2.04 -8.72 14.33
CA TRP A 154 -1.33 -8.02 15.40
C TRP A 154 -1.64 -8.60 16.77
N PRO A 155 -0.64 -8.68 17.67
CA PRO A 155 -0.77 -9.37 18.93
C PRO A 155 -1.49 -8.45 19.92
N LEU A 156 -2.79 -8.70 20.11
CA LEU A 156 -3.66 -7.80 20.88
C LEU A 156 -3.14 -7.62 22.31
N GLU A 157 -2.74 -8.68 22.98
CA GLU A 157 -2.27 -8.65 24.37
C GLU A 157 -0.98 -7.85 24.48
N GLN A 158 0.02 -8.15 23.65
CA GLN A 158 1.32 -7.48 23.65
C GLN A 158 1.20 -6.00 23.25
N LEU A 159 0.35 -5.66 22.27
CA LEU A 159 0.09 -4.25 21.95
C LEU A 159 -0.66 -3.52 23.08
N GLN A 160 -1.52 -4.22 23.84
CA GLN A 160 -2.20 -3.64 25.00
C GLN A 160 -1.23 -3.43 26.18
N GLU A 161 -0.28 -4.34 26.40
CA GLU A 161 0.78 -4.21 27.42
C GLU A 161 1.67 -2.99 27.19
N LEU A 162 1.88 -2.61 25.92
CA LEU A 162 2.61 -1.40 25.56
C LEU A 162 1.86 -0.11 25.86
N GLN A 163 0.57 -0.17 26.23
CA GLN A 163 -0.24 0.97 26.68
C GLN A 163 -0.10 2.20 25.74
N ASP A 164 0.39 3.32 26.29
CA ASP A 164 0.52 4.62 25.61
C ASP A 164 1.79 4.74 24.74
N THR A 165 2.59 3.68 24.62
CA THR A 165 3.77 3.65 23.76
C THR A 165 3.37 4.03 22.34
N GLN A 166 4.07 5.02 21.78
CA GLN A 166 3.77 5.53 20.45
C GLN A 166 4.31 4.57 19.39
N VAL A 167 3.41 4.13 18.50
CA VAL A 167 3.74 3.22 17.41
C VAL A 167 3.39 3.84 16.06
N GLU A 168 4.09 3.40 15.02
CA GLU A 168 3.81 3.79 13.64
C GLU A 168 3.23 2.59 12.88
N LEU A 169 2.01 2.74 12.34
CA LEU A 169 1.45 1.81 11.36
C LEU A 169 1.60 2.42 9.97
N ARG A 170 2.28 1.71 9.07
CA ARG A 170 2.39 2.08 7.66
C ARG A 170 1.53 1.17 6.83
N VAL A 171 0.70 1.75 5.96
CA VAL A 171 -0.11 0.99 5.00
C VAL A 171 0.26 1.43 3.60
N THR A 172 0.49 0.47 2.70
CA THR A 172 0.73 0.67 1.27
C THR A 172 -0.18 -0.24 0.46
N LEU A 173 -1.08 0.34 -0.32
CA LEU A 173 -1.96 -0.34 -1.27
C LEU A 173 -1.48 -0.04 -2.70
N SER A 174 -1.21 -1.08 -3.48
CA SER A 174 -0.70 -0.98 -4.85
C SER A 174 -1.56 -1.81 -5.80
N TYR A 175 -2.01 -1.21 -6.89
CA TYR A 175 -2.73 -1.91 -7.95
C TYR A 175 -2.48 -1.25 -9.32
N PHE A 176 -2.60 -1.99 -10.42
CA PHE A 176 -2.52 -1.39 -11.75
C PHE A 176 -3.91 -1.11 -12.31
N ILE A 177 -4.02 0.04 -12.96
CA ILE A 177 -5.23 0.44 -13.68
C ILE A 177 -5.06 0.14 -15.16
N GLU A 178 -6.17 -0.08 -15.84
CA GLU A 178 -6.20 -0.04 -17.29
C GLU A 178 -6.55 1.38 -17.72
N PRO A 179 -5.67 2.07 -18.45
CA PRO A 179 -5.95 3.41 -18.95
C PRO A 179 -7.09 3.33 -19.97
N ASN A 180 -7.97 4.31 -19.94
CA ASN A 180 -9.04 4.39 -20.94
C ASN A 180 -8.46 4.57 -22.36
N PRO A 181 -8.85 3.72 -23.33
CA PRO A 181 -8.31 3.74 -24.68
C PRO A 181 -8.72 4.98 -25.51
N SER A 182 -9.68 5.80 -25.05
CA SER A 182 -10.12 6.98 -25.80
C SER A 182 -9.21 8.20 -25.55
N ALA A 183 -8.49 8.65 -26.58
CA ALA A 183 -7.60 9.83 -26.56
C ALA A 183 -8.31 11.20 -26.46
N ARG A 184 -9.65 11.24 -26.31
CA ARG A 184 -10.40 12.50 -26.24
C ARG A 184 -10.42 13.04 -24.81
N GLY A 185 -9.70 14.14 -24.64
CA GLY A 185 -9.44 14.79 -23.36
C GLY A 185 -10.67 15.24 -22.59
N SER A 186 -10.49 15.19 -21.26
CA SER A 186 -10.93 16.18 -20.27
C SER A 186 -12.40 16.61 -20.26
N SER A 187 -13.30 15.73 -19.83
CA SER A 187 -14.53 16.18 -19.16
C SER A 187 -14.65 15.70 -17.70
N SER A 188 -14.02 14.58 -17.31
CA SER A 188 -14.06 14.15 -15.90
C SER A 188 -12.88 13.24 -15.51
N ARG A 189 -12.37 13.42 -14.28
CA ARG A 189 -11.31 12.61 -13.63
C ARG A 189 -11.60 11.10 -13.55
N TYR A 190 -12.84 10.71 -13.76
CA TYR A 190 -13.28 9.30 -13.79
C TYR A 190 -13.03 8.64 -15.14
N HIS A 191 -12.56 9.40 -16.12
CA HIS A 191 -12.35 8.90 -17.47
C HIS A 191 -11.08 8.08 -17.63
N TYR A 192 -10.05 8.28 -16.82
CA TYR A 192 -8.76 7.63 -17.07
C TYR A 192 -8.60 6.24 -16.43
N PRO A 193 -8.77 6.04 -15.11
CA PRO A 193 -8.57 4.74 -14.49
C PRO A 193 -9.78 3.81 -14.66
N SER A 194 -9.51 2.53 -14.94
CA SER A 194 -10.53 1.49 -15.05
C SER A 194 -11.34 1.30 -13.77
N HIS A 195 -10.64 1.17 -12.67
CA HIS A 195 -11.17 1.08 -11.33
C HIS A 195 -10.29 1.90 -10.39
N ARG A 196 -10.81 2.22 -9.22
CA ARG A 196 -10.04 2.79 -8.13
C ARG A 196 -10.23 1.92 -6.90
N LEU A 197 -9.18 1.71 -6.14
CA LEU A 197 -9.26 1.05 -4.85
C LEU A 197 -8.89 2.07 -3.77
N ARG A 198 -9.58 1.98 -2.65
CA ARG A 198 -9.30 2.74 -1.44
C ARG A 198 -9.10 1.77 -0.30
N PHE A 199 -8.51 2.26 0.77
CA PHE A 199 -8.49 1.52 2.01
C PHE A 199 -8.91 2.37 3.18
N ALA A 200 -9.41 1.71 4.21
CA ALA A 200 -9.77 2.31 5.48
C ALA A 200 -9.49 1.32 6.59
N MET A 201 -9.01 1.82 7.72
CA MET A 201 -8.84 1.03 8.94
C MET A 201 -10.10 1.15 9.79
N LYS A 202 -10.40 0.07 10.54
CA LYS A 202 -11.42 0.12 11.58
C LYS A 202 -10.93 1.00 12.74
N ARG A 203 -11.83 1.83 13.29
CA ARG A 203 -11.57 2.70 14.46
C ARG A 203 -11.63 1.90 15.75
N GLN A 204 -11.00 2.45 16.80
CA GLN A 204 -11.03 1.85 18.14
C GLN A 204 -12.47 1.65 18.66
N THR A 205 -13.31 2.69 18.56
CA THR A 205 -14.65 2.71 19.17
C THR A 205 -15.77 2.18 18.27
N GLU A 206 -15.48 1.86 17.01
CA GLU A 206 -16.50 1.32 16.10
C GLU A 206 -16.48 -0.21 16.12
N SER A 207 -17.66 -0.82 16.08
CA SER A 207 -17.83 -2.26 15.87
C SER A 207 -17.52 -2.65 14.42
N LEU A 208 -17.36 -3.96 14.17
CA LEU A 208 -17.11 -4.47 12.82
C LEU A 208 -18.28 -4.18 11.87
N ASP A 209 -19.52 -4.19 12.35
CA ASP A 209 -20.71 -3.94 11.52
C ASP A 209 -20.92 -2.44 11.24
N GLU A 210 -20.63 -1.58 12.21
CA GLU A 210 -20.56 -0.13 11.98
C GLU A 210 -19.45 0.21 10.97
N PHE A 211 -18.30 -0.44 11.08
CA PHE A 211 -17.21 -0.32 10.11
C PHE A 211 -17.66 -0.71 8.71
N LYS A 212 -18.25 -1.90 8.54
CA LYS A 212 -18.81 -2.34 7.25
C LYS A 212 -19.83 -1.34 6.71
N THR A 213 -20.71 -0.83 7.56
CA THR A 213 -21.73 0.17 7.17
C THR A 213 -21.09 1.47 6.68
N ARG A 214 -20.06 1.96 7.38
CA ARG A 214 -19.29 3.14 7.00
C ARG A 214 -18.59 2.97 5.66
N ILE A 215 -17.97 1.81 5.42
CA ILE A 215 -17.30 1.52 4.14
C ILE A 215 -18.31 1.39 3.01
N ASN A 216 -19.45 0.74 3.25
CA ASN A 216 -20.51 0.60 2.27
C ASN A 216 -21.05 1.96 1.83
N ALA A 217 -21.28 2.88 2.78
CA ALA A 217 -21.69 4.25 2.49
C ALA A 217 -20.62 5.01 1.68
N ALA A 218 -19.34 4.88 2.05
CA ALA A 218 -18.23 5.54 1.38
C ALA A 218 -17.99 5.04 -0.06
N ALA A 219 -18.32 3.77 -0.36
CA ALA A 219 -18.19 3.21 -1.69
C ALA A 219 -19.33 3.64 -2.65
N GLU A 220 -20.50 3.97 -2.09
CA GLU A 220 -21.66 4.44 -2.86
C GLU A 220 -21.66 5.96 -3.10
N SER A 221 -21.07 6.76 -2.21
CA SER A 221 -21.03 8.23 -2.37
C SER A 221 -20.27 8.62 -3.66
N GLU A 222 -21.01 9.16 -4.65
CA GLU A 222 -20.53 9.35 -6.03
C GLU A 222 -19.62 10.58 -6.23
N GLU A 223 -19.48 11.47 -5.23
CA GLU A 223 -18.82 12.78 -5.46
C GLU A 223 -17.94 13.34 -4.35
N SER A 224 -17.92 12.75 -3.15
CA SER A 224 -17.18 13.41 -2.08
C SER A 224 -15.70 12.99 -2.06
N GLU A 225 -14.85 13.83 -2.66
CA GLU A 225 -13.45 13.96 -2.20
C GLU A 225 -13.36 14.31 -0.70
N HIS A 226 -14.46 14.81 -0.16
CA HIS A 226 -14.73 15.00 1.26
C HIS A 226 -15.52 13.80 1.78
N GLY A 227 -14.92 12.61 1.76
CA GLY A 227 -15.51 11.45 2.41
C GLY A 227 -15.96 11.84 3.82
N THR A 228 -17.17 11.45 4.21
CA THR A 228 -17.71 11.54 5.58
C THR A 228 -16.96 10.57 6.51
N THR A 229 -15.65 10.47 6.34
CA THR A 229 -14.74 9.82 7.26
C THR A 229 -14.42 10.87 8.31
N GLY A 230 -15.12 10.78 9.46
CA GLY A 230 -14.75 11.54 10.66
C GLY A 230 -13.23 11.62 10.84
N ASN A 231 -12.78 12.78 11.28
CA ASN A 231 -11.39 13.20 11.24
C ASN A 231 -10.51 12.21 12.03
N ASP A 232 -9.83 11.33 11.30
CA ASP A 232 -8.87 10.39 11.87
C ASP A 232 -7.52 11.11 11.84
N ASP A 233 -7.27 11.89 12.90
CA ASP A 233 -6.14 12.83 13.00
C ASP A 233 -4.79 12.13 13.15
N ASN A 234 -4.82 10.85 13.50
CA ASN A 234 -3.65 10.00 13.64
C ASN A 234 -3.00 9.66 12.29
N TRP A 235 -3.68 9.90 11.15
CA TRP A 235 -3.11 9.74 9.81
C TRP A 235 -2.36 10.98 9.30
N SER A 236 -1.19 10.75 8.71
CA SER A 236 -0.33 11.80 8.15
C SER A 236 -0.96 12.52 6.95
N LEU A 237 -1.71 11.80 6.09
CA LEU A 237 -2.45 12.37 4.96
C LEU A 237 -3.96 12.38 5.17
N GLY A 238 -4.49 11.27 5.69
CA GLY A 238 -5.93 11.05 5.82
C GLY A 238 -6.63 10.78 4.48
N ALA A 239 -7.93 10.48 4.57
CA ALA A 239 -8.73 9.99 3.45
C ALA A 239 -8.76 10.93 2.23
N THR A 240 -8.75 12.25 2.46
CA THR A 240 -8.84 13.26 1.38
C THR A 240 -7.58 13.29 0.52
N GLN A 241 -6.39 13.11 1.10
CA GLN A 241 -5.12 13.29 0.37
C GLN A 241 -4.45 11.96 -0.04
N ARG A 242 -4.73 10.84 0.65
CA ARG A 242 -4.02 9.56 0.42
C ARG A 242 -4.41 8.84 -0.88
N HIS A 243 -5.64 9.02 -1.36
CA HIS A 243 -6.20 8.25 -2.48
C HIS A 243 -5.96 8.89 -3.85
N LYS A 244 -4.69 9.15 -4.19
CA LYS A 244 -4.27 9.68 -5.50
C LYS A 244 -3.54 8.60 -6.31
N GLY A 245 -3.90 8.44 -7.58
CA GLY A 245 -3.30 7.43 -8.46
C GLY A 245 -3.78 6.00 -8.18
N SER A 246 -2.88 5.03 -8.34
CA SER A 246 -3.12 3.60 -8.08
C SER A 246 -2.09 2.97 -7.12
N LEU A 247 -1.35 3.83 -6.43
CA LEU A 247 -0.42 3.50 -5.37
C LEU A 247 -0.73 4.45 -4.22
N HIS A 248 -1.23 3.90 -3.13
CA HIS A 248 -1.64 4.64 -1.95
C HIS A 248 -0.74 4.21 -0.81
N GLN A 249 -0.22 5.17 -0.07
CA GLN A 249 0.44 4.91 1.19
C GLN A 249 0.01 6.01 2.15
N ASP A 250 -0.05 5.70 3.45
CA ASP A 250 -0.11 6.70 4.50
C ASP A 250 0.19 6.05 5.84
N ILE A 251 0.55 6.88 6.80
CA ILE A 251 1.20 6.50 8.04
C ILE A 251 0.32 6.98 9.18
N TRP A 252 -0.12 6.03 10.00
CA TRP A 252 -0.87 6.26 11.21
C TRP A 252 0.09 6.25 12.41
N ARG A 253 -0.10 7.18 13.34
CA ARG A 253 0.65 7.26 14.59
C ARG A 253 -0.30 7.44 15.76
N GLY A 254 -0.13 6.62 16.78
CA GLY A 254 -0.95 6.65 17.99
C GLY A 254 -0.45 5.65 19.02
N ALA A 255 -1.22 5.47 20.09
CA ALA A 255 -0.90 4.53 21.15
C ALA A 255 -1.01 3.07 20.67
N ALA A 256 -0.12 2.21 21.15
CA ALA A 256 -0.15 0.77 20.85
C ALA A 256 -1.51 0.13 21.22
N ALA A 257 -2.08 0.50 22.37
CA ALA A 257 -3.39 0.03 22.80
C ALA A 257 -4.55 0.47 21.87
N GLU A 258 -4.43 1.66 21.26
CA GLU A 258 -5.39 2.13 20.26
C GLU A 258 -5.29 1.27 18.99
N LEU A 259 -4.07 1.01 18.52
CA LEU A 259 -3.82 0.18 17.34
C LEU A 259 -4.32 -1.26 17.52
N ALA A 260 -4.14 -1.84 18.72
CA ALA A 260 -4.64 -3.17 19.06
C ALA A 260 -6.15 -3.32 18.83
N SER A 261 -6.91 -2.23 19.06
CA SER A 261 -8.36 -2.21 18.94
C SER A 261 -8.85 -2.01 17.49
N CYS A 262 -7.96 -1.60 16.58
CA CYS A 262 -8.29 -1.34 15.17
C CYS A 262 -8.51 -2.64 14.40
N GLY A 263 -7.62 -3.63 14.51
CA GLY A 263 -7.80 -5.05 14.11
C GLY A 263 -8.13 -5.40 12.64
N TYR A 264 -8.69 -4.49 11.85
CA TYR A 264 -9.15 -4.74 10.48
C TYR A 264 -8.85 -3.58 9.55
N LEU A 265 -8.54 -3.92 8.30
CA LEU A 265 -8.36 -2.99 7.20
C LEU A 265 -9.22 -3.42 6.01
N ALA A 266 -10.05 -2.52 5.50
CA ALA A 266 -10.89 -2.77 4.34
C ALA A 266 -10.22 -2.22 3.07
N VAL A 267 -10.19 -3.01 1.99
CA VAL A 267 -9.92 -2.54 0.63
C VAL A 267 -11.24 -2.55 -0.15
N TYR A 268 -11.62 -1.40 -0.69
CA TYR A 268 -12.93 -1.22 -1.32
C TYR A 268 -12.86 -0.38 -2.60
N PRO A 269 -13.76 -0.62 -3.57
CA PRO A 269 -13.75 0.08 -4.84
C PRO A 269 -14.31 1.50 -4.73
N ALA A 270 -13.77 2.40 -5.57
CA ALA A 270 -14.33 3.72 -5.88
C ALA A 270 -14.51 3.84 -7.41
N GLN A 271 -15.11 4.92 -7.90
CA GLN A 271 -15.53 5.03 -9.31
C GLN A 271 -14.36 5.02 -10.32
N GLY A 272 -14.53 4.27 -11.42
CA GLY A 272 -13.65 4.20 -12.58
C GLY A 272 -14.43 3.90 -13.85
N TRP A 273 -13.76 3.89 -15.01
CA TRP A 273 -14.44 3.77 -16.30
C TRP A 273 -15.11 2.40 -16.53
N TRP A 274 -14.70 1.34 -15.82
CA TRP A 274 -15.42 0.06 -15.83
C TRP A 274 -16.87 0.20 -15.31
N ARG A 275 -17.13 1.14 -14.38
CA ARG A 275 -18.49 1.46 -13.89
C ARG A 275 -19.22 2.43 -14.79
N THR A 276 -18.56 3.48 -15.28
CA THR A 276 -19.22 4.56 -16.03
C THR A 276 -19.45 4.25 -17.50
N ARG A 277 -18.65 3.36 -18.11
CA ARG A 277 -18.74 2.98 -19.54
C ARG A 277 -19.23 1.55 -19.71
N GLY A 278 -20.48 1.30 -19.34
CA GLY A 278 -21.09 -0.02 -19.45
C GLY A 278 -21.11 -0.64 -20.85
N ALA A 279 -21.02 0.19 -21.90
CA ALA A 279 -20.92 -0.27 -23.29
C ALA A 279 -19.65 -1.10 -23.57
N LEU A 280 -18.57 -0.90 -22.80
CA LEU A 280 -17.32 -1.66 -22.94
C LEU A 280 -17.36 -3.02 -22.24
N GLN A 281 -18.43 -3.34 -21.51
CA GLN A 281 -18.65 -4.63 -20.85
C GLN A 281 -17.49 -5.09 -19.94
N ARG A 282 -16.83 -4.14 -19.26
CA ARG A 282 -15.75 -4.41 -18.28
C ARG A 282 -16.21 -4.35 -16.82
N PHE A 283 -17.52 -4.26 -16.58
CA PHE A 283 -18.09 -4.08 -15.24
C PHE A 283 -17.95 -5.31 -14.34
N ASP A 284 -17.56 -6.46 -14.87
CA ASP A 284 -17.32 -7.73 -14.17
C ASP A 284 -15.84 -8.15 -14.23
N SER A 285 -14.93 -7.23 -14.58
CA SER A 285 -13.49 -7.48 -14.59
C SER A 285 -12.92 -7.59 -13.18
N GLU A 286 -11.97 -8.51 -13.01
CA GLU A 286 -11.21 -8.70 -11.78
C GLU A 286 -10.17 -7.56 -11.59
N ALA A 287 -10.08 -7.01 -10.39
CA ALA A 287 -9.04 -6.07 -9.98
C ALA A 287 -8.10 -6.73 -8.97
N LYS A 288 -6.84 -6.91 -9.36
CA LYS A 288 -5.77 -7.43 -8.50
C LYS A 288 -5.09 -6.29 -7.75
N TYR A 289 -4.69 -6.54 -6.51
CA TYR A 289 -3.95 -5.58 -5.71
C TYR A 289 -2.98 -6.28 -4.75
N SER A 290 -2.05 -5.47 -4.24
CA SER A 290 -1.16 -5.83 -3.15
C SER A 290 -1.33 -4.84 -2.00
N LEU A 291 -1.43 -5.38 -0.79
CA LEU A 291 -1.51 -4.63 0.45
C LEU A 291 -0.31 -4.99 1.31
N VAL A 292 0.50 -3.98 1.66
CA VAL A 292 1.63 -4.11 2.58
C VAL A 292 1.35 -3.26 3.81
N VAL A 293 1.34 -3.86 4.99
CA VAL A 293 1.10 -3.18 6.27
C VAL A 293 2.21 -3.53 7.22
N SER A 294 2.86 -2.53 7.84
CA SER A 294 3.87 -2.77 8.87
C SER A 294 3.60 -1.98 10.13
N ILE A 295 3.98 -2.55 11.27
CA ILE A 295 4.10 -1.82 12.54
C ILE A 295 5.58 -1.53 12.80
N HIS A 296 5.86 -0.36 13.37
CA HIS A 296 7.15 -0.03 13.95
C HIS A 296 6.96 0.53 15.37
N ALA A 297 7.62 -0.09 16.34
CA ALA A 297 7.61 0.27 17.74
C ALA A 297 9.06 0.27 18.27
N PRO A 298 9.76 1.43 18.27
CA PRO A 298 11.21 1.50 18.53
C PRO A 298 11.70 0.84 19.84
N GLU A 299 10.83 0.74 20.85
CA GLU A 299 11.17 0.19 22.18
C GLU A 299 10.64 -1.23 22.42
N ALA A 300 9.89 -1.82 21.48
CA ALA A 300 9.17 -3.09 21.68
C ALA A 300 9.17 -4.04 20.47
N ASP A 301 9.94 -3.75 19.42
CA ASP A 301 9.93 -4.51 18.17
C ASP A 301 10.23 -6.01 18.37
N VAL A 302 11.08 -6.40 19.34
CA VAL A 302 11.47 -7.81 19.57
C VAL A 302 10.32 -8.65 20.13
N ASP A 303 9.60 -8.15 21.14
CA ASP A 303 8.50 -8.88 21.79
C ASP A 303 7.27 -8.97 20.87
N LEU A 304 7.01 -7.91 20.10
CA LEU A 304 5.96 -7.92 19.08
C LEU A 304 6.26 -8.92 17.97
N TYR A 305 7.52 -9.03 17.54
CA TYR A 305 7.92 -9.95 16.47
C TYR A 305 7.57 -11.40 16.80
N ALA A 306 7.96 -11.88 17.98
CA ALA A 306 7.74 -13.27 18.40
C ALA A 306 6.23 -13.58 18.56
N ALA A 307 5.46 -12.62 19.06
CA ALA A 307 4.01 -12.77 19.23
C ALA A 307 3.28 -12.82 17.88
N VAL A 308 3.66 -11.98 16.91
CA VAL A 308 3.05 -12.01 15.58
C VAL A 308 3.40 -13.29 14.83
N GLU A 309 4.64 -13.77 14.91
CA GLU A 309 5.07 -15.01 14.26
C GLU A 309 4.19 -16.19 14.71
N THR A 310 3.98 -16.32 16.03
CA THR A 310 3.09 -17.33 16.62
C THR A 310 1.64 -17.20 16.13
N LEU A 311 1.11 -15.97 16.00
CA LEU A 311 -0.26 -15.75 15.52
C LEU A 311 -0.42 -16.09 14.04
N VAL A 312 0.56 -15.73 13.22
CA VAL A 312 0.55 -16.00 11.78
C VAL A 312 0.58 -17.52 11.53
N GLU A 313 1.45 -18.26 12.22
CA GLU A 313 1.47 -19.74 12.15
C GLU A 313 0.10 -20.34 12.47
N ASN A 314 -0.52 -19.88 13.56
CA ASN A 314 -1.87 -20.33 13.95
C ASN A 314 -2.95 -19.99 12.91
N MET A 315 -2.89 -18.82 12.26
CA MET A 315 -3.85 -18.42 11.23
C MET A 315 -3.70 -19.23 9.94
N VAL A 316 -2.48 -19.67 9.61
CA VAL A 316 -2.21 -20.55 8.47
C VAL A 316 -2.74 -21.96 8.75
N GLU A 317 -2.57 -22.47 9.97
CA GLU A 317 -3.07 -23.78 10.38
C GLU A 317 -4.61 -23.80 10.56
N ASN A 318 -5.19 -22.72 11.07
CA ASN A 318 -6.62 -22.59 11.37
C ASN A 318 -7.23 -21.36 10.69
N PRO A 319 -7.54 -21.42 9.39
CA PRO A 319 -8.14 -20.28 8.68
C PRO A 319 -9.50 -19.94 9.30
N VAL A 320 -9.58 -18.76 9.94
CA VAL A 320 -10.81 -18.26 10.57
C VAL A 320 -11.89 -18.05 9.50
N GLU A 321 -12.92 -18.90 9.50
CA GLU A 321 -14.14 -18.68 8.71
C GLU A 321 -14.95 -17.53 9.32
N ILE A 322 -14.85 -16.35 8.73
CA ILE A 322 -15.77 -15.25 9.04
C ILE A 322 -17.13 -15.63 8.47
N MET A 323 -18.04 -16.12 9.33
CA MET A 323 -19.43 -16.39 8.96
C MET A 323 -20.14 -15.08 8.59
N GLY A 324 -20.88 -15.14 7.48
CA GLY A 324 -21.44 -13.99 6.74
C GLY A 324 -22.59 -13.25 7.41
#